data_AF-A0A6L8I5V7-F1
#
_entry.id   AF-A0A6L8I5V7-F1
#
_cell.length_a   1.000
_cell.length_b   1.000
_cell.length_c   1.000
_cell.angle_alpha   90.00
_cell.angle_beta   90.00
_cell.angle_gamma   90.00
#
_symmetry.space_group_name_H-M   'P 1'
#
loop_
_entity.id
_entity.type
_entity.pdbx_description
1 polymer ?
#
loop_
_entity_poly.entity_id
_entity_poly.type
_entity_poly.pdbx_seq_one_letter_code
_entity_poly.pdbx_strand_id
1 'polypeptide(L)'
;IKSIVKITLVEEQPPTAWNEYSAHEYGFYSNVNPERDHPRWSQKYERRVGGGLFARQTPTAKFNGYGDEVAHLYAGMDLIVNH
;
A
#
# COMPACT_ATOMS: atom_id res chain seq x y z
N ILE A 1 9.30 -4.15 -5.77
CA ILE A 1 10.45 -5.07 -6.06
C ILE A 1 11.43 -4.37 -7.00
N LYS A 2 12.73 -4.70 -6.97
CA LYS A 2 13.76 -4.11 -7.85
C LYS A 2 14.62 -5.23 -8.45
N SER A 3 15.18 -5.01 -9.64
CA SER A 3 16.11 -5.94 -10.31
C SER A 3 15.60 -7.39 -10.39
N ILE A 4 14.38 -7.58 -10.91
CA ILE A 4 13.75 -8.90 -11.05
C ILE A 4 14.58 -9.76 -12.01
N VAL A 5 14.95 -10.96 -11.57
CA VAL A 5 15.69 -11.95 -12.39
C VAL A 5 14.84 -13.17 -12.77
N LYS A 6 13.71 -13.39 -12.09
CA LYS A 6 12.81 -14.52 -12.30
C LYS A 6 11.37 -14.14 -12.00
N ILE A 7 10.44 -14.67 -12.78
CA ILE A 7 9.00 -14.63 -12.54
C ILE A 7 8.51 -16.07 -12.56
N THR A 8 7.62 -16.44 -11.65
CA THR A 8 7.03 -17.79 -11.57
C THR A 8 5.56 -17.66 -11.24
N LEU A 9 4.72 -18.38 -11.98
CA LEU A 9 3.31 -18.52 -11.67
C LEU A 9 3.17 -19.66 -10.67
N VAL A 10 2.47 -19.41 -9.58
CA VAL A 10 2.25 -20.35 -8.48
C VAL A 10 0.76 -20.39 -8.15
N GLU A 11 0.28 -21.51 -7.62
CA GLU A 11 -1.13 -21.70 -7.26
C GLU A 11 -1.53 -21.00 -5.96
N GLU A 12 -0.61 -20.89 -5.01
CA GLU A 12 -0.82 -20.29 -3.69
C GLU A 12 -0.19 -18.91 -3.58
N GLN A 13 -0.70 -18.09 -2.66
CA GLN A 13 -0.17 -16.76 -2.37
C GLN A 13 1.28 -16.84 -1.89
N PRO A 14 2.27 -16.31 -2.63
CA PRO A 14 3.68 -16.41 -2.23
C PRO A 14 3.99 -15.46 -1.07
N PRO A 15 5.09 -15.70 -0.32
CA PRO A 15 5.56 -14.75 0.67
C PRO A 15 6.05 -13.44 0.02
N THR A 16 6.02 -12.36 0.79
CA THR A 16 6.61 -11.07 0.39
C THR A 16 7.61 -10.60 1.45
N ALA A 17 8.74 -10.05 1.00
CA ALA A 17 9.89 -9.77 1.88
C ALA A 17 9.56 -8.89 3.10
N TRP A 18 8.70 -7.86 2.94
CA TRP A 18 8.32 -6.99 4.05
C TRP A 18 7.27 -7.62 4.98
N ASN A 19 6.38 -8.46 4.46
CA ASN A 19 5.44 -9.21 5.28
C ASN A 19 6.16 -10.28 6.11
N GLU A 20 7.14 -10.98 5.54
CA GLU A 20 8.00 -11.90 6.30
C GLU A 20 8.80 -11.18 7.40
N TYR A 21 9.33 -10.00 7.09
CA TYR A 21 10.09 -9.21 8.06
C TYR A 21 9.22 -8.66 9.19
N SER A 22 8.02 -8.16 8.87
CA SER A 22 7.12 -7.51 9.84
C SER A 22 5.65 -7.60 9.39
N ALA A 23 5.04 -8.77 9.57
CA ALA A 23 3.68 -9.05 9.11
C ALA A 23 2.59 -8.15 9.75
N HIS A 24 2.85 -7.63 10.95
CA HIS A 24 1.93 -6.73 11.63
C HIS A 24 1.94 -5.30 11.06
N GLU A 25 2.94 -4.96 10.25
CA GLU A 25 3.11 -3.65 9.63
C GLU A 25 2.73 -3.66 8.14
N TYR A 26 3.14 -4.70 7.43
CA TYR A 26 3.03 -4.82 5.98
C TYR A 26 2.22 -6.05 5.60
N GLY A 27 1.03 -5.85 5.03
CA GLY A 27 0.17 -6.90 4.52
C GLY A 27 0.49 -7.28 3.07
N PHE A 28 -0.18 -8.32 2.56
CA PHE A 28 0.08 -8.82 1.21
C PHE A 28 -0.44 -7.87 0.12
N TYR A 29 -1.64 -7.30 0.30
CA TYR A 29 -2.26 -6.47 -0.72
C TYR A 29 -1.64 -5.07 -0.76
N SER A 30 -1.30 -4.50 0.41
CA SER A 30 -0.61 -3.22 0.55
C SER A 30 -1.23 -2.08 -0.28
N ASN A 31 -2.55 -2.09 -0.43
CA ASN A 31 -3.29 -1.02 -1.11
C ASN A 31 -3.12 0.30 -0.34
N VAL A 32 -2.84 1.39 -1.05
CA VAL A 32 -2.75 2.71 -0.42
C VAL A 32 -4.12 3.09 0.14
N ASN A 33 -4.22 3.19 1.47
CA ASN A 33 -5.47 3.43 2.15
C ASN A 33 -5.29 4.44 3.32
N PRO A 34 -5.78 5.68 3.20
CA PRO A 34 -5.65 6.69 4.26
C PRO A 34 -6.50 6.37 5.51
N GLU A 35 -7.41 5.40 5.43
CA GLU A 35 -8.24 4.95 6.56
C GLU A 35 -7.53 3.91 7.44
N ARG A 36 -6.40 3.37 6.98
CA ARG A 36 -5.60 2.38 7.72
C ARG A 36 -4.19 2.92 7.97
N ASP A 37 -3.93 3.29 9.21
CA ASP A 37 -2.62 3.76 9.63
C ASP A 37 -1.60 2.61 9.72
N HIS A 38 -0.33 2.93 9.55
CA HIS A 38 0.76 2.02 9.87
C HIS A 38 0.92 1.98 11.40
N PRO A 39 1.35 0.86 12.03
CA PRO A 39 1.48 0.78 13.50
C PRO A 39 2.31 1.90 14.15
N ARG A 40 3.23 2.51 13.39
CA ARG A 40 4.14 3.57 13.86
C ARG A 40 3.83 4.98 13.36
N TRP A 41 2.95 5.16 12.36
CA TRP A 41 2.64 6.49 11.82
C TRP A 41 1.32 6.51 11.05
N SER A 42 0.72 7.70 10.94
CA SER A 42 -0.50 7.87 10.16
C SER A 42 -0.24 7.87 8.65
N GLN A 43 -1.16 7.25 7.90
CA GLN A 43 -1.17 7.24 6.43
C GLN A 43 -2.15 8.26 5.82
N LYS A 44 -2.76 9.12 6.66
CA LYS A 44 -3.75 10.12 6.21
C LYS A 44 -3.15 11.23 5.34
N TYR A 45 -1.86 11.51 5.52
CA TYR A 45 -1.14 12.57 4.81
C TYR A 45 0.23 12.09 4.35
N GLU A 46 0.67 12.62 3.22
CA GLU A 46 1.97 12.35 2.63
C GLU A 46 2.76 13.64 2.37
N ARG A 47 4.06 13.49 2.13
CA ARG A 47 4.95 14.59 1.75
C ARG A 47 5.42 14.39 0.32
N ARG A 48 4.94 15.24 -0.59
CA ARG A 48 5.37 15.24 -1.99
C ARG A 48 6.85 15.63 -2.09
N VAL A 49 7.67 14.73 -2.64
CA VAL A 49 9.07 15.02 -2.97
C VAL A 49 9.11 16.06 -4.10
N GLY A 50 9.95 17.09 -3.93
CA GLY A 50 10.10 18.18 -4.91
C GLY A 50 9.33 19.47 -4.57
N GLY A 51 8.55 19.52 -3.49
CA GLY A 51 7.81 20.72 -3.09
C GLY A 51 8.64 21.82 -2.39
N GLY A 52 9.93 21.57 -2.11
CA GLY A 52 10.82 22.49 -1.38
C GLY A 52 10.72 22.37 0.15
N LEU A 53 11.52 23.16 0.86
CA LEU A 53 11.69 23.09 2.32
C LEU A 53 10.40 23.39 3.11
N PHE A 54 9.50 24.19 2.54
CA PHE A 54 8.26 24.64 3.19
C PHE A 54 7.01 23.99 2.62
N ALA A 55 7.16 22.90 1.85
CA ALA A 55 6.02 22.16 1.33
C ALA A 55 5.17 21.60 2.48
N ARG A 56 3.87 21.91 2.43
CA ARG A 56 2.89 21.30 3.32
C ARG A 56 2.67 19.84 2.94
N GLN A 57 2.24 19.05 3.91
CA GLN A 57 1.74 17.71 3.64
C GLN A 57 0.42 17.77 2.86
N THR A 58 0.16 16.77 2.04
CA THR A 58 -1.06 16.62 1.24
C THR A 58 -1.85 15.41 1.74
N PRO A 59 -3.19 15.45 1.78
CA PRO A 59 -3.97 14.26 2.10
C PRO A 59 -3.66 13.12 1.12
N THR A 60 -3.48 11.91 1.64
CA THR A 60 -3.24 10.72 0.82
C THR A 60 -4.55 10.28 0.18
N ALA A 61 -4.53 10.06 -1.14
CA ALA A 61 -5.69 9.56 -1.86
C ALA A 61 -5.82 8.03 -1.71
N LYS A 62 -7.05 7.53 -1.56
CA LYS A 62 -7.32 6.09 -1.56
C LYS A 62 -6.95 5.48 -2.91
N PHE A 63 -6.37 4.29 -2.90
CA PHE A 63 -5.74 3.65 -4.06
C PHE A 63 -4.73 4.58 -4.77
N ASN A 64 -4.14 5.52 -4.04
CA ASN A 64 -3.24 6.53 -4.56
C ASN A 64 -3.86 7.37 -5.71
N GLY A 65 -5.18 7.55 -5.70
CA GLY A 65 -5.92 8.32 -6.70
C GLY A 65 -6.48 7.52 -7.87
N TYR A 66 -6.21 6.21 -7.93
CA TYR A 66 -6.64 5.33 -9.04
C TYR A 66 -7.89 4.50 -8.71
N GLY A 67 -8.76 5.04 -7.85
CA GLY A 67 -9.92 4.30 -7.34
C GLY A 67 -10.85 3.84 -8.46
N ASP A 68 -11.08 4.67 -9.46
CA ASP A 68 -12.00 4.37 -10.57
C ASP A 68 -11.48 3.21 -11.44
N GLU A 69 -10.15 3.04 -11.50
CA GLU A 69 -9.49 2.02 -12.30
C GLU A 69 -9.31 0.70 -11.56
N VAL A 70 -9.10 0.71 -10.23
CA VAL A 70 -8.71 -0.51 -9.50
C VAL A 70 -9.68 -0.98 -8.44
N ALA A 71 -10.62 -0.15 -7.96
CA ALA A 71 -11.47 -0.51 -6.82
C ALA A 71 -12.31 -1.77 -7.08
N HIS A 72 -12.73 -2.00 -8.32
CA HIS A 72 -13.54 -3.15 -8.70
C HIS A 72 -12.83 -4.50 -8.48
N LEU A 73 -11.48 -4.53 -8.50
CA LEU A 73 -10.70 -5.74 -8.24
C LEU A 73 -10.80 -6.22 -6.78
N TYR A 74 -11.23 -5.33 -5.87
CA TYR A 74 -11.33 -5.59 -4.45
C TYR A 74 -12.78 -5.52 -3.94
N ALA A 75 -13.76 -5.54 -4.84
CA ALA A 75 -15.16 -5.45 -4.48
C ALA A 75 -15.57 -6.56 -3.50
N GLY A 76 -16.19 -6.18 -2.38
CA GLY A 76 -16.61 -7.11 -1.33
C GLY A 76 -15.53 -7.48 -0.32
N MET A 77 -14.29 -7.02 -0.46
CA MET A 77 -13.23 -7.23 0.53
C MET A 77 -13.25 -6.14 1.62
N ASP A 78 -12.95 -6.54 2.85
CA ASP A 78 -12.60 -5.59 3.92
C ASP A 78 -11.13 -5.18 3.76
N LEU A 79 -10.87 -3.92 3.41
CA LEU A 79 -9.53 -3.40 3.13
C LEU A 79 -8.76 -2.95 4.39
N ILE A 80 -9.38 -3.00 5.57
CA ILE A 80 -8.67 -2.83 6.85
C ILE A 80 -8.07 -4.19 7.26
N VAL A 81 -8.85 -5.25 7.10
CA VAL A 81 -8.39 -6.63 7.35
C VAL A 81 -7.42 -7.09 6.26
N ASN A 82 -7.80 -6.94 4.99
CA ASN A 82 -7.02 -7.34 3.81
C ASN A 82 -6.14 -6.19 3.30
N HIS A 83 -5.13 -5.85 4.10
CA HIS A 83 -4.21 -4.76 3.84
C HIS A 83 -2.86 -5.21 3.27
#